data_AF-A0A2V9HCY8-F1
#
_entry.id   AF-A0A2V9HCY8-F1
#
_cell.length_a   1.000
_cell.length_b   1.000
_cell.length_c   1.000
_cell.angle_alpha   90.00
_cell.angle_beta   90.00
_cell.angle_gamma   90.00
#
_symmetry.space_group_name_H-M   'P 1'
#
loop_
_entity.id
_entity.type
_entity.pdbx_description
1 polymer ?
#
loop_
_entity_poly.entity_id
_entity_poly.type
_entity_poly.pdbx_seq_one_letter_code
_entity_poly.pdbx_strand_id
1 'polypeptide(L)'
;MGDTIGAKSEGWGIAMETRSALPVIDEAAAVGGQLTRREMVRRMFAAASVGTAWPLVAASHPIHELLGNDAVLDEAEKLGAADWKPLSLNAQQNESLIAIAESIVPGSTKAQVNRFIDLLLSVDTPERQKSFVDSLAAFEAESKKRFAKYFPTLEESQKIQLLTDASATLAKEKSGGADAGETPAALHQHFENLKGWVSGAYYSSEVGMKELGWTSDRVFASFAGCEHPEGHH
;
A
#
# COMPACT_ATOMS: atom_id res chain seq x y z
N MET A 1 -1.31 81.04 -29.02
CA MET A 1 -0.90 79.99 -29.98
C MET A 1 -0.01 78.99 -29.25
N GLY A 2 -0.31 77.69 -29.35
CA GLY A 2 0.38 76.57 -28.68
C GLY A 2 1.87 76.47 -29.01
N ASP A 3 2.68 75.63 -28.36
CA ASP A 3 2.38 74.28 -27.89
C ASP A 3 3.40 73.80 -26.84
N THR A 4 2.94 72.85 -26.01
CA THR A 4 3.64 71.73 -25.33
C THR A 4 4.80 71.90 -24.33
N ILE A 5 4.73 71.06 -23.27
CA ILE A 5 5.74 70.34 -22.45
C ILE A 5 5.26 70.44 -20.98
N GLY A 6 5.02 69.40 -20.18
CA GLY A 6 5.26 67.96 -20.24
C GLY A 6 5.19 67.52 -18.77
N ALA A 7 4.12 66.84 -18.35
CA ALA A 7 3.95 66.39 -16.97
C ALA A 7 4.16 64.88 -16.90
N LYS A 8 5.30 64.49 -16.33
CA LYS A 8 5.71 63.12 -16.04
C LYS A 8 4.97 62.67 -14.77
N SER A 9 4.00 61.77 -14.88
CA SER A 9 3.42 61.07 -13.73
C SER A 9 4.07 59.69 -13.62
N GLU A 10 5.05 59.55 -12.72
CA GLU A 10 5.64 58.26 -12.39
C GLU A 10 4.67 57.52 -11.44
N GLY A 11 3.94 56.57 -12.02
CA GLY A 11 3.11 55.62 -11.29
C GLY A 11 4.01 54.57 -10.63
N TRP A 12 3.89 54.44 -9.30
CA TRP A 12 4.54 53.38 -8.55
C TRP A 12 3.75 52.08 -8.77
N GLY A 13 4.21 51.27 -9.74
CA GLY A 13 3.71 49.92 -9.96
C GLY A 13 4.19 49.00 -8.85
N ILE A 14 3.24 48.44 -8.10
CA ILE A 14 3.48 47.34 -7.15
C ILE A 14 3.90 46.13 -7.99
N ALA A 15 5.15 45.68 -7.84
CA ALA A 15 5.62 44.45 -8.44
C ALA A 15 4.84 43.28 -7.82
N MET A 16 3.89 42.72 -8.58
CA MET A 16 3.29 41.43 -8.28
C MET A 16 4.38 40.38 -8.48
N GLU A 17 4.89 39.87 -7.35
CA GLU A 17 5.71 38.68 -7.27
C GLU A 17 4.98 37.54 -8.00
N THR A 18 5.45 37.19 -9.18
CA THR A 18 4.95 36.05 -9.94
C THR A 18 5.29 34.80 -9.15
N ARG A 19 4.32 34.31 -8.37
CA ARG A 19 4.32 32.92 -7.91
C ARG A 19 4.43 32.05 -9.15
N SER A 20 5.61 31.45 -9.35
CA SER A 20 5.83 30.45 -10.39
C SER A 20 4.82 29.33 -10.18
N ALA A 21 3.77 29.32 -10.99
CA ALA A 21 2.84 28.22 -11.07
C ALA A 21 3.62 27.03 -11.64
N LEU A 22 3.81 26.01 -10.82
CA LEU A 22 4.48 24.77 -11.21
C LEU A 22 3.75 24.17 -12.44
N PRO A 23 4.49 23.68 -13.45
CA PRO A 23 3.85 23.01 -14.57
C PRO A 23 3.26 21.68 -14.09
N VAL A 24 1.93 21.61 -14.08
CA VAL A 24 1.18 20.37 -13.95
C VAL A 24 1.48 19.55 -15.20
N ILE A 25 2.03 18.35 -15.01
CA ILE A 25 2.08 17.36 -16.09
C ILE A 25 0.65 16.92 -16.37
N ASP A 26 0.12 17.47 -17.46
CA ASP A 26 -1.11 17.07 -18.13
C ASP A 26 -2.42 17.52 -17.45
N GLU A 27 -2.95 18.68 -17.90
CA GLU A 27 -4.32 19.13 -17.58
C GLU A 27 -5.40 18.12 -17.98
N ALA A 28 -5.12 17.19 -18.91
CA ALA A 28 -6.09 16.17 -19.31
C ALA A 28 -6.27 15.08 -18.24
N ALA A 29 -5.28 14.87 -17.36
CA ALA A 29 -5.39 13.92 -16.24
C ALA A 29 -6.15 14.50 -15.04
N ALA A 30 -6.32 15.83 -14.98
CA ALA A 30 -6.98 16.55 -13.89
C ALA A 30 -8.52 16.55 -13.99
N VAL A 31 -9.10 16.02 -15.08
CA VAL A 31 -10.55 15.94 -15.26
C VAL A 31 -11.08 14.61 -14.71
N GLY A 32 -11.30 14.56 -13.39
CA GLY A 32 -12.28 13.65 -12.76
C GLY A 32 -12.09 12.14 -12.93
N GLY A 33 -10.92 11.66 -13.31
CA GLY A 33 -10.64 10.23 -13.50
C GLY A 33 -10.14 9.56 -12.22
N GLN A 34 -10.83 8.50 -11.80
CA GLN A 34 -10.28 7.55 -10.81
C GLN A 34 -8.94 7.00 -11.34
N LEU A 35 -7.88 7.01 -10.52
CA LEU A 35 -6.58 6.50 -10.94
C LEU A 35 -6.56 4.97 -10.87
N THR A 36 -6.10 4.32 -11.93
CA THR A 36 -5.93 2.86 -11.97
C THR A 36 -4.82 2.43 -11.02
N ARG A 37 -4.88 1.17 -10.56
CA ARG A 37 -3.83 0.56 -9.73
C ARG A 37 -2.47 0.58 -10.46
N ARG A 38 -2.48 0.35 -11.78
CA ARG A 38 -1.29 0.48 -12.63
C ARG A 38 -0.66 1.87 -12.52
N GLU A 39 -1.48 2.90 -12.69
CA GLU A 39 -1.00 4.28 -12.64
C GLU A 39 -0.46 4.64 -11.26
N MET A 40 -1.16 4.20 -10.20
CA MET A 40 -0.69 4.36 -8.82
C MET A 40 0.67 3.71 -8.58
N VAL A 41 0.83 2.45 -9.00
CA VAL A 41 2.08 1.70 -8.83
C VAL A 41 3.22 2.35 -9.61
N ARG A 42 3.00 2.75 -10.87
CA ARG A 42 4.01 3.46 -11.67
C ARG A 42 4.46 4.76 -11.03
N ARG A 43 3.53 5.54 -10.49
CA ARG A 43 3.85 6.77 -9.77
C ARG A 43 4.61 6.51 -8.47
N MET A 44 4.25 5.46 -7.74
CA MET A 44 4.99 5.03 -6.53
C MET A 44 6.44 4.66 -6.88
N PHE A 45 6.67 3.88 -7.95
CA PHE A 45 8.01 3.56 -8.44
C PHE A 45 8.80 4.82 -8.86
N ALA A 46 8.16 5.76 -9.55
CA ALA A 46 8.79 7.02 -9.95
C ALA A 46 9.18 7.88 -8.73
N ALA A 47 8.31 7.99 -7.73
CA ALA A 47 8.57 8.73 -6.49
C ALA A 47 9.69 8.09 -5.64
N ALA A 48 9.81 6.76 -5.66
CA ALA A 48 10.84 6.05 -4.88
C ALA A 48 12.28 6.34 -5.34
N SER A 49 12.48 6.89 -6.54
CA SER A 49 13.79 7.38 -6.99
C SER A 49 14.29 8.60 -6.18
N VAL A 50 13.39 9.27 -5.44
CA VAL A 50 13.69 10.42 -4.57
C VAL A 50 13.72 10.03 -3.07
N GLY A 51 13.38 8.78 -2.72
CA GLY A 51 13.57 8.20 -1.38
C GLY A 51 12.33 7.54 -0.75
N THR A 52 12.54 6.35 -0.18
CA THR A 52 11.74 5.61 0.85
C THR A 52 10.20 5.78 0.88
N ALA A 53 9.51 5.62 -0.25
CA ALA A 53 8.04 5.74 -0.30
C ALA A 53 7.27 4.40 -0.34
N TRP A 54 7.92 3.22 -0.18
CA TRP A 54 7.16 1.98 0.02
C TRP A 54 6.69 1.89 1.47
N PRO A 55 5.37 1.77 1.72
CA PRO A 55 4.88 1.65 3.07
C PRO A 55 5.20 0.27 3.61
N LEU A 56 6.19 0.20 4.49
CA LEU A 56 6.35 -0.85 5.51
C LEU A 56 6.43 -2.30 5.00
N VAL A 57 6.66 -2.51 3.71
CA VAL A 57 6.96 -3.82 3.12
C VAL A 57 8.48 -3.99 3.11
N ALA A 58 8.96 -5.15 3.57
CA ALA A 58 10.37 -5.48 3.45
C ALA A 58 10.79 -5.46 1.97
N ALA A 59 11.90 -4.79 1.63
CA ALA A 59 12.33 -4.62 0.24
C ALA A 59 12.53 -5.94 -0.54
N SER A 60 12.72 -7.06 0.17
CA SER A 60 12.85 -8.41 -0.40
C SER A 60 11.52 -9.15 -0.58
N HIS A 61 10.39 -8.54 -0.23
CA HIS A 61 9.09 -9.21 -0.29
C HIS A 61 8.66 -9.46 -1.76
N PRO A 62 8.13 -10.65 -2.10
CA PRO A 62 7.75 -11.01 -3.47
C PRO A 62 6.85 -10.01 -4.19
N ILE A 63 5.99 -9.32 -3.45
CA ILE A 63 5.03 -8.36 -4.01
C ILE A 63 5.69 -7.24 -4.82
N HIS A 64 6.93 -6.84 -4.50
CA HIS A 64 7.64 -5.81 -5.28
C HIS A 64 7.90 -6.25 -6.72
N GLU A 65 8.27 -7.52 -6.91
CA GLU A 65 8.49 -8.10 -8.23
C GLU A 65 7.18 -8.16 -9.03
N LEU A 66 6.10 -8.62 -8.40
CA LEU A 66 4.80 -8.77 -9.06
C LEU A 66 4.13 -7.43 -9.38
N LEU A 67 4.34 -6.40 -8.56
CA LEU A 67 3.91 -5.04 -8.86
C LEU A 67 4.67 -4.41 -10.05
N GLY A 68 5.79 -5.00 -10.48
CA GLY A 68 6.45 -4.64 -11.74
C GLY A 68 5.79 -5.24 -12.98
N ASN A 69 4.83 -6.15 -12.83
CA ASN A 69 4.17 -6.82 -13.95
C ASN A 69 2.94 -6.04 -14.43
N ASP A 70 3.13 -5.24 -15.47
CA ASP A 70 2.10 -4.44 -16.12
C ASP A 70 0.84 -5.26 -16.49
N ALA A 71 0.98 -6.48 -17.02
CA ALA A 71 -0.18 -7.28 -17.44
C ALA A 71 -1.08 -7.67 -16.26
N VAL A 72 -0.49 -7.92 -15.09
CA VAL A 72 -1.23 -8.24 -13.86
C VAL A 72 -1.98 -7.01 -13.35
N LEU A 73 -1.39 -5.83 -13.47
CA LEU A 73 -2.03 -4.58 -13.06
C LEU A 73 -3.20 -4.17 -13.96
N ASP A 74 -3.19 -4.55 -15.25
CA ASP A 74 -4.36 -4.37 -16.12
C ASP A 74 -5.52 -5.27 -15.71
N GLU A 75 -5.23 -6.52 -15.35
CA GLU A 75 -6.25 -7.45 -14.90
C GLU A 75 -6.85 -7.01 -13.56
N ALA A 76 -6.06 -6.32 -12.72
CA ALA A 76 -6.51 -5.81 -11.43
C ALA A 76 -7.71 -4.83 -11.53
N GLU A 77 -7.86 -4.11 -12.64
CA GLU A 77 -8.99 -3.19 -12.86
C GLU A 77 -10.33 -3.90 -12.99
N LYS A 78 -10.33 -5.21 -13.29
CA LYS A 78 -11.53 -6.03 -13.44
C LYS A 78 -11.98 -6.68 -12.13
N LEU A 79 -11.17 -6.59 -11.07
CA LEU A 79 -11.46 -7.22 -9.77
C LEU A 79 -12.67 -6.63 -9.06
N GLY A 80 -13.19 -5.48 -9.52
CA GLY A 80 -14.46 -4.87 -9.11
C GLY A 80 -15.71 -5.70 -9.40
N ALA A 81 -15.63 -6.70 -10.28
CA ALA A 81 -16.80 -7.44 -10.76
C ALA A 81 -17.57 -8.17 -9.64
N ALA A 82 -18.89 -8.16 -9.71
CA ALA A 82 -19.78 -8.75 -8.69
C ALA A 82 -19.69 -10.29 -8.66
N ASP A 83 -19.40 -10.91 -9.80
CA ASP A 83 -19.27 -12.34 -10.02
C ASP A 83 -17.83 -12.85 -9.89
N TRP A 84 -16.93 -12.03 -9.32
CA TRP A 84 -15.55 -12.43 -9.08
C TRP A 84 -15.45 -13.74 -8.31
N LYS A 85 -14.52 -14.60 -8.75
CA LYS A 85 -14.17 -15.85 -8.09
C LYS A 85 -12.66 -15.92 -7.87
N PRO A 86 -12.21 -16.50 -6.74
CA PRO A 86 -10.79 -16.77 -6.54
C PRO A 86 -10.20 -17.64 -7.66
N LEU A 87 -8.98 -17.30 -8.06
CA LEU A 87 -8.15 -18.01 -9.04
C LEU A 87 -7.24 -19.04 -8.35
N SER A 88 -6.74 -18.72 -7.15
CA SER A 88 -5.73 -19.52 -6.45
C SER A 88 -6.17 -20.00 -5.07
N LEU A 89 -6.87 -19.17 -4.31
CA LEU A 89 -7.35 -19.49 -2.97
C LEU A 89 -8.68 -20.23 -3.01
N ASN A 90 -8.89 -21.18 -2.11
CA ASN A 90 -10.23 -21.73 -1.89
C ASN A 90 -11.10 -20.76 -1.05
N ALA A 91 -12.39 -21.07 -0.92
CA ALA A 91 -13.34 -20.21 -0.21
C ALA A 91 -12.94 -19.93 1.25
N GLN A 92 -12.47 -20.95 1.97
CA GLN A 92 -12.05 -20.83 3.36
C GLN A 92 -10.78 -19.97 3.49
N GLN A 93 -9.78 -20.20 2.64
CA GLN A 93 -8.55 -19.40 2.62
C GLN A 93 -8.82 -17.94 2.31
N ASN A 94 -9.73 -17.66 1.37
CA ASN A 94 -10.13 -16.29 1.04
C ASN A 94 -10.88 -15.61 2.20
N GLU A 95 -11.73 -16.33 2.93
CA GLU A 95 -12.40 -15.81 4.13
C GLU A 95 -11.38 -15.45 5.24
N SER A 96 -10.42 -16.34 5.49
CA SER A 96 -9.29 -16.07 6.40
C SER A 96 -8.49 -14.85 5.96
N LEU A 97 -8.17 -14.73 4.67
CA LEU A 97 -7.45 -13.58 4.14
C LEU A 97 -8.23 -12.28 4.32
N ILE A 98 -9.54 -12.26 4.06
CA ILE A 98 -10.36 -11.06 4.29
C ILE A 98 -10.28 -10.62 5.75
N ALA A 99 -10.49 -11.55 6.69
CA ALA A 99 -10.48 -11.25 8.11
C ALA A 99 -9.11 -10.78 8.61
N ILE A 100 -8.03 -11.46 8.20
CA ILE A 100 -6.66 -11.09 8.56
C ILE A 100 -6.29 -9.73 7.95
N ALA A 101 -6.60 -9.50 6.66
CA ALA A 101 -6.26 -8.26 5.97
C ALA A 101 -6.94 -7.05 6.62
N GLU A 102 -8.24 -7.13 6.95
CA GLU A 102 -8.94 -6.06 7.69
C GLU A 102 -8.34 -5.80 9.07
N SER A 103 -7.84 -6.86 9.74
CA SER A 103 -7.24 -6.73 11.06
C SER A 103 -5.82 -6.13 11.01
N ILE A 104 -5.09 -6.29 9.90
CA ILE A 104 -3.76 -5.69 9.69
C ILE A 104 -3.87 -4.26 9.15
N VAL A 105 -4.66 -4.05 8.10
CA VAL A 105 -4.91 -2.74 7.49
C VAL A 105 -6.42 -2.55 7.33
N PRO A 106 -7.07 -1.79 8.23
CA PRO A 106 -8.50 -1.51 8.14
C PRO A 106 -8.88 -0.87 6.80
N GLY A 107 -9.96 -1.35 6.18
CA GLY A 107 -10.39 -0.93 4.84
C GLY A 107 -9.90 -1.83 3.71
N SER A 108 -9.16 -2.90 4.02
CA SER A 108 -8.64 -3.87 3.05
C SER A 108 -9.70 -4.48 2.13
N THR A 109 -10.91 -4.74 2.63
CA THR A 109 -12.04 -5.27 1.85
C THR A 109 -12.52 -4.24 0.83
N LYS A 110 -12.61 -2.97 1.24
CA LYS A 110 -12.98 -1.86 0.35
C LYS A 110 -11.94 -1.68 -0.76
N ALA A 111 -10.66 -1.87 -0.43
CA ALA A 111 -9.55 -1.84 -1.39
C ALA A 111 -9.37 -3.16 -2.18
N GLN A 112 -10.26 -4.14 -1.97
CA GLN A 112 -10.25 -5.46 -2.62
C GLN A 112 -8.91 -6.20 -2.49
N VAL A 113 -8.23 -6.04 -1.35
CA VAL A 113 -6.91 -6.61 -1.07
C VAL A 113 -6.88 -8.12 -1.29
N ASN A 114 -7.90 -8.83 -0.81
CA ASN A 114 -7.99 -10.29 -0.96
C ASN A 114 -8.03 -10.72 -2.43
N ARG A 115 -8.79 -10.00 -3.26
CA ARG A 115 -8.93 -10.29 -4.70
C ARG A 115 -7.64 -10.02 -5.45
N PHE A 116 -6.96 -8.94 -5.11
CA PHE A 116 -5.70 -8.57 -5.75
C PHE A 116 -4.57 -9.52 -5.35
N ILE A 117 -4.48 -9.90 -4.07
CA ILE A 117 -3.51 -10.91 -3.63
C ILE A 117 -3.76 -12.25 -4.34
N ASP A 118 -5.01 -12.71 -4.43
CA ASP A 118 -5.34 -13.95 -5.14
C ASP A 118 -4.94 -13.91 -6.63
N LEU A 119 -5.14 -12.76 -7.31
CA LEU A 119 -4.63 -12.54 -8.66
C LEU A 119 -3.09 -12.59 -8.71
N LEU A 120 -2.40 -11.93 -7.79
CA LEU A 120 -0.94 -11.95 -7.73
C LEU A 120 -0.40 -13.37 -7.51
N LEU A 121 -1.03 -14.15 -6.63
CA LEU A 121 -0.65 -15.54 -6.37
C LEU A 121 -0.85 -16.43 -7.60
N SER A 122 -1.84 -16.14 -8.46
CA SER A 122 -2.13 -16.93 -9.67
C SER A 122 -1.02 -16.88 -10.73
N VAL A 123 -0.14 -15.88 -10.64
CA VAL A 123 0.99 -15.66 -11.55
C VAL A 123 2.34 -15.77 -10.86
N ASP A 124 2.36 -16.09 -9.57
CA ASP A 124 3.59 -16.25 -8.78
C ASP A 124 4.10 -17.70 -8.83
N THR A 125 5.25 -17.94 -8.20
CA THR A 125 5.84 -19.26 -8.08
C THR A 125 5.03 -20.18 -7.14
N PRO A 126 4.98 -21.50 -7.41
CA PRO A 126 4.32 -22.47 -6.52
C PRO A 126 4.85 -22.43 -5.08
N GLU A 127 6.14 -22.15 -4.89
CA GLU A 127 6.78 -22.05 -3.59
C GLU A 127 6.25 -20.86 -2.78
N ARG A 128 6.10 -19.69 -3.41
CA ARG A 128 5.55 -18.48 -2.76
C ARG A 128 4.04 -18.62 -2.52
N GLN A 129 3.31 -19.24 -3.47
CA GLN A 129 1.90 -19.58 -3.27
C GLN A 129 1.71 -20.49 -2.05
N LYS A 130 2.52 -21.55 -1.94
CA LYS A 130 2.52 -22.45 -0.79
C LYS A 130 2.86 -21.70 0.50
N SER A 131 3.91 -20.88 0.50
CA SER A 131 4.32 -20.10 1.68
C SER A 131 3.20 -19.18 2.18
N PHE A 132 2.45 -18.55 1.26
CA PHE A 132 1.29 -17.74 1.60
C PHE A 132 0.18 -18.56 2.26
N VAL A 133 -0.19 -19.70 1.65
CA VAL A 133 -1.22 -20.60 2.20
C VAL A 133 -0.81 -21.19 3.55
N ASP A 134 0.45 -21.57 3.71
CA ASP A 134 0.99 -22.06 4.98
C ASP A 134 0.88 -20.96 6.06
N SER A 135 1.09 -19.69 5.71
CA SER A 135 0.93 -18.57 6.63
C SER A 135 -0.53 -18.35 7.07
N LEU A 136 -1.49 -18.49 6.15
CA LEU A 136 -2.92 -18.49 6.53
C LEU A 136 -3.23 -19.66 7.48
N ALA A 137 -2.73 -20.86 7.18
CA ALA A 137 -2.96 -22.04 7.98
C ALA A 137 -2.36 -21.93 9.40
N ALA A 138 -1.20 -21.28 9.54
CA ALA A 138 -0.58 -21.00 10.82
C ALA A 138 -1.50 -20.18 11.75
N PHE A 139 -2.10 -19.10 11.23
CA PHE A 139 -3.05 -18.29 11.97
C PHE A 139 -4.34 -19.04 12.32
N GLU A 140 -4.83 -19.90 11.43
CA GLU A 140 -5.98 -20.76 11.74
C GLU A 140 -5.66 -21.79 12.83
N ALA A 141 -4.48 -22.40 12.78
CA ALA A 141 -4.03 -23.35 13.78
C ALA A 141 -3.87 -22.67 15.16
N GLU A 142 -3.25 -21.49 15.20
CA GLU A 142 -3.04 -20.77 16.45
C GLU A 142 -4.36 -20.23 17.03
N SER A 143 -5.29 -19.78 16.17
CA SER A 143 -6.65 -19.39 16.58
C SER A 143 -7.41 -20.56 17.21
N LYS A 144 -7.36 -21.74 16.56
CA LYS A 144 -7.98 -22.96 17.10
C LYS A 144 -7.37 -23.37 18.42
N LYS A 145 -6.03 -23.31 18.53
CA LYS A 145 -5.31 -23.67 19.74
C LYS A 145 -5.69 -22.79 20.92
N ARG A 146 -5.71 -21.46 20.74
CA ARG A 146 -5.95 -20.50 21.82
C ARG A 146 -7.41 -20.30 22.17
N PHE A 147 -8.29 -20.40 21.18
CA PHE A 147 -9.69 -19.94 21.31
C PHE A 147 -10.73 -20.95 20.82
N ALA A 148 -10.31 -22.15 20.34
CA ALA A 148 -11.18 -23.17 19.76
C ALA A 148 -12.06 -22.67 18.59
N LYS A 149 -11.60 -21.64 17.89
CA LYS A 149 -12.28 -20.95 16.79
C LYS A 149 -11.34 -20.75 15.60
N TYR A 150 -11.90 -20.60 14.40
CA TYR A 150 -11.14 -20.16 13.23
C TYR A 150 -10.91 -18.64 13.31
N PHE A 151 -9.87 -18.12 12.67
CA PHE A 151 -9.50 -16.70 12.76
C PHE A 151 -10.67 -15.75 12.42
N PRO A 152 -11.46 -15.96 11.34
CA PRO A 152 -12.57 -15.08 11.00
C PRO A 152 -13.64 -14.95 12.09
N THR A 153 -13.83 -16.01 12.89
CA THR A 153 -14.89 -16.11 13.90
C THR A 153 -14.43 -15.72 15.31
N LEU A 154 -13.16 -15.30 15.45
CA LEU A 154 -12.65 -14.69 16.66
C LEU A 154 -13.35 -13.36 16.95
N GLU A 155 -13.50 -13.06 18.24
CA GLU A 155 -13.89 -11.71 18.67
C GLU A 155 -12.79 -10.71 18.28
N GLU A 156 -13.15 -9.44 18.09
CA GLU A 156 -12.20 -8.41 17.66
C GLU A 156 -10.98 -8.29 18.60
N SER A 157 -11.22 -8.35 19.92
CA SER A 157 -10.13 -8.34 20.90
C SER A 157 -9.20 -9.54 20.80
N GLN A 158 -9.71 -10.71 20.38
CA GLN A 158 -8.92 -11.93 20.19
C GLN A 158 -8.06 -11.84 18.92
N LYS A 159 -8.60 -11.27 17.84
CA LYS A 159 -7.84 -11.00 16.60
C LYS A 159 -6.68 -10.05 16.87
N ILE A 160 -6.95 -8.94 17.55
CA ILE A 160 -5.94 -7.95 17.95
C ILE A 160 -4.88 -8.60 18.84
N GLN A 161 -5.28 -9.37 19.85
CA GLN A 161 -4.34 -10.06 20.74
C GLN A 161 -3.41 -10.99 19.94
N LEU A 162 -3.97 -11.85 19.08
CA LEU A 162 -3.20 -12.82 18.31
C LEU A 162 -2.21 -12.14 17.35
N LEU A 163 -2.64 -11.10 16.64
CA LEU A 163 -1.78 -10.34 15.73
C LEU A 163 -0.72 -9.54 16.48
N THR A 164 -1.05 -8.96 17.63
CA THR A 164 -0.09 -8.25 18.48
C THR A 164 1.02 -9.19 18.93
N ASP A 165 0.66 -10.37 19.44
CA ASP A 165 1.62 -11.38 19.88
C ASP A 165 2.50 -11.87 18.71
N ALA A 166 1.91 -12.08 17.53
CA ALA A 166 2.65 -12.49 16.34
C ALA A 166 3.57 -11.38 15.80
N SER A 167 3.19 -10.11 15.98
CA SER A 167 4.01 -8.96 15.55
C SER A 167 5.24 -8.72 16.43
N ALA A 168 5.22 -9.21 17.68
CA ALA A 168 6.30 -9.00 18.62
C ALA A 168 7.58 -9.72 18.14
N THR A 169 8.61 -8.96 17.76
CA THR A 169 9.94 -9.51 17.52
C THR A 169 10.46 -10.09 18.83
N LEU A 170 10.45 -11.42 18.97
CA LEU A 170 11.05 -12.04 20.14
C LEU A 170 12.57 -11.89 20.09
N ALA A 171 13.08 -10.79 20.64
CA ALA A 171 14.46 -10.68 21.08
C ALA A 171 14.65 -11.52 22.36
N LYS A 172 14.52 -12.85 22.25
CA LYS A 172 15.11 -13.89 23.12
C LYS A 172 14.49 -15.25 22.83
N GLU A 173 15.25 -16.09 22.15
CA GLU A 173 15.14 -17.55 22.27
C GLU A 173 15.46 -17.96 23.71
N LYS A 174 14.45 -18.15 24.55
CA LYS A 174 14.55 -19.05 25.72
C LYS A 174 13.18 -19.61 26.06
N SER A 175 12.92 -20.83 25.63
CA SER A 175 12.76 -21.98 26.55
C SER A 175 12.24 -23.17 25.76
N GLY A 176 13.00 -24.26 25.82
CA GLY A 176 12.57 -25.57 25.31
C GLY A 176 11.26 -26.00 25.95
N GLY A 177 10.29 -26.24 25.10
CA GLY A 177 9.05 -26.94 25.42
C GLY A 177 8.58 -27.57 24.12
N ALA A 178 8.64 -28.88 24.04
CA ALA A 178 8.07 -29.65 22.94
C ALA A 178 6.55 -29.60 23.08
N ASP A 179 5.94 -28.56 22.54
CA ASP A 179 4.50 -28.52 22.30
C ASP A 179 4.29 -28.36 20.80
N ALA A 180 3.34 -29.10 20.24
CA ALA A 180 3.12 -29.29 18.81
C ALA A 180 2.41 -28.08 18.17
N GLY A 181 2.87 -26.87 18.48
CA GLY A 181 2.45 -25.61 17.87
C GLY A 181 3.65 -24.88 17.26
N GLU A 182 3.36 -23.86 16.47
CA GLU A 182 4.41 -23.01 15.94
C GLU A 182 5.16 -22.31 17.07
N THR A 183 6.49 -22.30 16.96
CA THR A 183 7.29 -21.48 17.85
C THR A 183 6.90 -20.01 17.63
N PRO A 184 6.99 -19.14 18.66
CA PRO A 184 6.68 -17.74 18.46
C PRO A 184 7.50 -17.07 17.34
N ALA A 185 8.72 -17.54 17.09
CA ALA A 185 9.55 -17.09 15.98
C ALA A 185 8.99 -17.51 14.60
N ALA A 186 8.39 -18.70 14.50
CA ALA A 186 7.73 -19.15 13.28
C ALA A 186 6.44 -18.36 13.01
N LEU A 187 5.59 -18.16 14.02
CA LEU A 187 4.36 -17.38 13.86
C LEU A 187 4.66 -15.92 13.46
N HIS A 188 5.74 -15.35 13.98
CA HIS A 188 6.22 -14.03 13.56
C HIS A 188 6.59 -13.99 12.07
N GLN A 189 7.27 -15.01 11.54
CA GLN A 189 7.59 -15.07 10.10
C GLN A 189 6.33 -15.14 9.24
N HIS A 190 5.33 -15.93 9.64
CA HIS A 190 4.05 -15.98 8.95
C HIS A 190 3.30 -14.66 9.01
N PHE A 191 3.35 -13.96 10.15
CA PHE A 191 2.81 -12.61 10.28
C PHE A 191 3.49 -11.61 9.33
N GLU A 192 4.83 -11.57 9.30
CA GLU A 192 5.59 -10.66 8.44
C GLU A 192 5.30 -10.92 6.95
N ASN A 193 5.15 -12.19 6.56
CA ASN A 193 4.75 -12.55 5.20
C ASN A 193 3.35 -12.02 4.87
N LEU A 194 2.33 -12.33 5.69
CA LEU A 194 0.96 -11.86 5.46
C LEU A 194 0.87 -10.33 5.46
N LYS A 195 1.56 -9.67 6.39
CA LYS A 195 1.64 -8.20 6.48
C LYS A 195 2.24 -7.60 5.21
N GLY A 196 3.30 -8.20 4.66
CA GLY A 196 3.93 -7.74 3.42
C GLY A 196 2.98 -7.80 2.23
N TRP A 197 2.27 -8.93 2.05
CA TRP A 197 1.24 -9.07 1.02
C TRP A 197 0.08 -8.08 1.19
N VAL A 198 -0.49 -8.00 2.40
CA VAL A 198 -1.63 -7.13 2.71
C VAL A 198 -1.26 -5.66 2.52
N SER A 199 -0.14 -5.20 3.09
CA SER A 199 0.26 -3.80 3.01
C SER A 199 0.62 -3.41 1.57
N GLY A 200 1.38 -4.23 0.85
CA GLY A 200 1.73 -3.94 -0.53
C GLY A 200 0.51 -3.96 -1.46
N ALA A 201 -0.47 -4.83 -1.23
CA ALA A 201 -1.73 -4.84 -1.95
C ALA A 201 -2.63 -3.65 -1.58
N TYR A 202 -2.67 -3.23 -0.32
CA TYR A 202 -3.47 -2.10 0.11
C TYR A 202 -2.92 -0.78 -0.44
N TYR A 203 -1.64 -0.50 -0.22
CA TYR A 203 -1.03 0.76 -0.61
C TYR A 203 -0.66 0.86 -2.09
N SER A 204 -0.83 -0.21 -2.87
CA SER A 204 -0.87 -0.09 -4.34
C SER A 204 -2.27 0.30 -4.85
N SER A 205 -3.31 0.23 -4.02
CA SER A 205 -4.66 0.66 -4.39
C SER A 205 -4.81 2.17 -4.33
N GLU A 206 -5.81 2.70 -5.05
CA GLU A 206 -6.15 4.12 -4.95
C GLU A 206 -6.54 4.54 -3.52
N VAL A 207 -7.28 3.69 -2.79
CA VAL A 207 -7.71 3.96 -1.41
C VAL A 207 -6.48 4.12 -0.51
N GLY A 208 -5.55 3.18 -0.56
CA GLY A 208 -4.33 3.23 0.25
C GLY A 208 -3.41 4.39 -0.13
N MET A 209 -3.27 4.70 -1.41
CA MET A 209 -2.47 5.85 -1.85
C MET A 209 -3.05 7.19 -1.37
N LYS A 210 -4.38 7.34 -1.37
CA LYS A 210 -5.03 8.54 -0.84
C LYS A 210 -4.74 8.76 0.65
N GLU A 211 -4.61 7.69 1.44
CA GLU A 211 -4.22 7.79 2.86
C GLU A 211 -2.78 8.28 3.05
N LEU A 212 -1.90 7.99 2.09
CA LEU A 212 -0.53 8.52 2.06
C LEU A 212 -0.45 9.96 1.56
N GLY A 213 -1.59 10.64 1.37
CA GLY A 213 -1.66 12.03 0.93
C GLY A 213 -1.67 12.24 -0.58
N TRP A 214 -1.82 11.17 -1.37
CA TRP A 214 -1.94 11.29 -2.83
C TRP A 214 -3.36 11.70 -3.20
N THR A 215 -3.56 12.96 -3.57
CA THR A 215 -4.83 13.45 -4.11
C THR A 215 -4.67 13.76 -5.61
N SER A 216 -5.76 13.62 -6.38
CA SER A 216 -5.76 13.81 -7.84
C SER A 216 -5.31 15.20 -8.28
N ASP A 217 -5.39 16.20 -7.39
CA ASP A 217 -4.97 17.59 -7.56
C ASP A 217 -3.55 17.89 -7.06
N ARG A 218 -2.85 16.93 -6.45
CA ARG A 218 -1.49 17.10 -5.88
C ARG A 218 -0.50 16.04 -6.36
N VAL A 219 -0.57 15.73 -7.64
CA VAL A 219 0.43 14.88 -8.30
C VAL A 219 1.62 15.77 -8.66
N PHE A 220 2.60 15.86 -7.77
CA PHE A 220 3.84 16.52 -8.14
C PHE A 220 4.70 15.54 -8.95
N ALA A 221 5.12 15.96 -10.15
CA ALA A 221 6.09 15.22 -10.98
C ALA A 221 7.42 14.96 -10.24
N SER A 222 7.71 15.78 -9.23
CA SER A 222 8.84 15.68 -8.31
C SER A 222 8.48 16.42 -7.02
N PHE A 223 8.93 15.94 -5.85
CA PHE A 223 8.84 16.74 -4.64
C PHE A 223 9.68 18.00 -4.84
N ALA A 224 9.07 19.18 -4.63
CA ALA A 224 9.86 20.40 -4.52
C ALA A 224 10.80 20.22 -3.33
N GLY A 225 12.08 20.00 -3.59
CA GLY A 225 13.10 20.13 -2.55
C GLY A 225 12.92 21.51 -1.92
N CYS A 226 13.13 21.61 -0.60
CA CYS A 226 13.13 22.91 0.04
C CYS A 226 14.09 23.83 -0.74
N GLU A 227 13.55 24.91 -1.32
CA GLU A 227 14.40 26.01 -1.78
C GLU A 227 15.01 26.60 -0.52
N HIS A 228 16.22 26.17 -0.22
CA HIS A 228 17.07 26.87 0.71
C HIS A 228 17.54 28.13 -0.01
N PRO A 229 17.20 29.33 0.51
CA PRO A 229 17.92 30.51 0.10
C PRO A 229 19.38 30.27 0.44
N GLU A 230 20.24 30.58 -0.53
CA GLU A 230 21.68 30.64 -0.41
C GLU A 230 22.42 29.28 -0.45
N GLY A 231 22.99 28.97 -1.62
CA GLY A 231 24.06 28.01 -1.69
C GLY A 231 25.28 28.55 -0.95
N HIS A 232 25.75 27.84 0.08
CA HIS A 232 27.16 27.69 0.46
C HIS A 232 27.29 26.44 1.34
N HIS A 233 28.48 25.85 1.30
CA HIS A 233 28.93 24.70 2.08
C HIS A 233 28.65 24.79 3.58
#